data_AF-A0A316E4C8-F1
#
_entry.id   AF-A0A316E4C8-F1
#
_cell.length_a   1.000
_cell.length_b   1.000
_cell.length_c   1.000
_cell.angle_alpha   90.00
_cell.angle_beta   90.00
_cell.angle_gamma   90.00
#
_symmetry.space_group_name_H-M   'P 1'
#
loop_
_entity.id
_entity.type
_entity.pdbx_description
1 polymer ?
#
loop_
_entity_poly.entity_id
_entity_poly.type
_entity_poly.pdbx_seq_one_letter_code
_entity_poly.pdbx_strand_id
1 'polypeptide(L)'
;MKKAIIASLTLLFVQAAAFAQTPVVTNPDTDTKIEKKGGRKENKKDRKEEGGKKKGSAGDRAAQYSQELKSKLGLSDDQYQKVLAVNTECINRKDATKGNKDKSAKDEIKAYRQAEFQKIFTPQQLTTYQSLHKKGHDGDDHRKGDREDRGDKKGKGKGRGEGKPKEGDSKENK
;
A
#
# COMPACT_ATOMS: atom_id res chain seq x y z
N MET A 1 -51.58 40.45 9.49
CA MET A 1 -52.40 39.84 10.56
C MET A 1 -52.13 38.34 10.60
N LYS A 2 -52.15 37.73 11.80
CA LYS A 2 -51.87 36.30 12.17
C LYS A 2 -50.37 35.98 12.20
N LYS A 3 -49.61 36.03 13.31
CA LYS A 3 -49.66 35.42 14.67
C LYS A 3 -49.62 33.89 14.71
N ALA A 4 -48.48 33.40 15.26
CA ALA A 4 -48.22 32.18 16.05
C ALA A 4 -48.23 30.84 15.26
N ILE A 5 -47.46 29.79 15.60
CA ILE A 5 -47.13 29.22 16.92
C ILE A 5 -45.77 28.48 16.86
N ILE A 6 -45.00 28.63 17.94
CA ILE A 6 -43.81 27.85 18.32
C ILE A 6 -44.23 26.45 18.75
N ALA A 7 -43.59 25.39 18.25
CA ALA A 7 -43.63 24.07 18.87
C ALA A 7 -42.22 23.49 18.92
N SER A 8 -41.52 23.82 20.00
CA SER A 8 -40.29 23.16 20.44
C SER A 8 -40.62 21.71 20.81
N LEU A 9 -40.05 20.74 20.11
CA LEU A 9 -40.06 19.35 20.54
C LEU A 9 -38.63 18.92 20.87
N THR A 10 -38.25 19.20 22.11
CA THR A 10 -37.01 18.75 22.73
C THR A 10 -37.12 17.25 23.00
N LEU A 11 -36.49 16.42 22.17
CA LEU A 11 -36.36 14.99 22.43
C LEU A 11 -35.06 14.74 23.20
N LEU A 12 -35.17 14.76 24.54
CA LEU A 12 -34.16 14.25 25.45
C LEU A 12 -34.12 12.71 25.35
N PHE A 13 -33.17 12.18 24.58
CA PHE A 13 -32.75 10.80 24.75
C PHE A 13 -31.58 10.76 25.72
N VAL A 14 -31.89 10.54 26.99
CA VAL A 14 -30.95 9.98 27.96
C VAL A 14 -31.04 8.46 27.83
N GLN A 15 -29.98 7.84 27.34
CA GLN A 15 -29.73 6.44 27.62
C GLN A 15 -28.28 6.28 28.07
N ALA A 16 -28.13 6.24 29.40
CA ALA A 16 -26.91 5.83 30.06
C ALA A 16 -26.75 4.32 29.87
N ALA A 17 -25.85 3.92 28.96
CA ALA A 17 -25.29 2.58 28.98
C ALA A 17 -23.99 2.65 29.79
N ALA A 18 -24.12 2.41 31.09
CA ALA A 18 -23.01 2.08 31.94
C ALA A 18 -22.48 0.68 31.54
N PHE A 19 -21.52 0.63 30.63
CA PHE A 19 -20.67 -0.54 30.44
C PHE A 19 -19.37 -0.32 31.22
N ALA A 20 -19.46 -0.51 32.54
CA ALA A 20 -18.32 -0.86 33.36
C ALA A 20 -18.22 -2.38 33.35
N GLN A 21 -17.33 -2.92 32.52
CA GLN A 21 -16.73 -4.25 32.72
C GLN A 21 -15.37 -4.26 32.01
N THR A 22 -14.33 -3.95 32.79
CA THR A 22 -12.95 -4.26 32.46
C THR A 22 -12.70 -5.74 32.77
N PRO A 23 -12.45 -6.62 31.79
CA PRO A 23 -11.75 -7.84 32.09
C PRO A 23 -10.28 -7.49 32.34
N VAL A 24 -9.87 -7.63 33.60
CA VAL A 24 -8.48 -7.90 33.95
C VAL A 24 -8.08 -9.16 33.18
N VAL A 25 -7.32 -9.00 32.10
CA VAL A 25 -6.57 -10.10 31.50
C VAL A 25 -5.24 -10.13 32.22
N THR A 26 -5.16 -11.00 33.22
CA THR A 26 -3.91 -11.44 33.81
C THR A 26 -3.05 -12.06 32.72
N ASN A 27 -1.89 -11.45 32.49
CA ASN A 27 -0.78 -12.07 31.78
C ASN A 27 -0.48 -13.44 32.41
N PRO A 28 -0.41 -14.53 31.63
CA PRO A 28 0.52 -15.59 31.96
C PRO A 28 1.90 -15.18 31.43
N ASP A 29 2.79 -14.90 32.37
CA ASP A 29 4.23 -15.13 32.19
C ASP A 29 4.44 -16.45 31.44
N THR A 30 4.90 -16.34 30.20
CA THR A 30 5.63 -17.41 29.54
C THR A 30 6.94 -16.82 29.07
N ASP A 31 7.91 -16.91 29.97
CA ASP A 31 9.33 -17.04 29.66
C ASP A 31 9.50 -17.93 28.42
N THR A 32 9.78 -17.29 27.27
CA THR A 32 10.44 -17.97 26.16
C THR A 32 11.64 -17.15 25.77
N LYS A 33 12.69 -17.37 26.56
CA LYS A 33 14.11 -17.44 26.16
C LYS A 33 14.36 -17.08 24.69
N ILE A 34 14.84 -15.85 24.50
CA ILE A 34 15.49 -15.40 23.27
C ILE A 34 16.78 -16.21 23.11
N GLU A 35 16.77 -17.22 22.23
CA GLU A 35 18.00 -17.78 21.67
C GLU A 35 18.37 -17.07 20.36
N LYS A 36 19.39 -16.21 20.47
CA LYS A 36 20.23 -15.81 19.34
C LYS A 36 21.09 -17.01 18.90
N LYS A 37 20.77 -17.61 17.75
CA LYS A 37 21.72 -18.22 16.78
C LYS A 37 21.08 -17.98 15.40
N GLY A 38 21.67 -17.25 14.47
CA GLY A 38 23.00 -17.48 13.92
C GLY A 38 22.86 -18.32 12.65
N GLY A 39 22.71 -17.63 11.50
CA GLY A 39 23.10 -18.09 10.16
C GLY A 39 22.37 -19.27 9.52
N ARG A 40 21.64 -18.99 8.42
CA ARG A 40 21.87 -19.71 7.15
C ARG A 40 21.32 -18.92 5.96
N LYS A 41 22.25 -18.37 5.16
CA LYS A 41 22.04 -18.12 3.72
C LYS A 41 22.06 -19.49 3.04
N GLU A 42 21.00 -19.87 2.34
CA GLU A 42 20.86 -20.93 1.31
C GLU A 42 19.33 -21.17 1.19
N ASN A 43 18.63 -21.04 0.07
CA ASN A 43 18.98 -21.26 -1.32
C ASN A 43 18.35 -20.20 -2.24
N LYS A 44 19.22 -19.60 -3.06
CA LYS A 44 18.89 -18.76 -4.22
C LYS A 44 19.40 -19.49 -5.47
N LYS A 45 18.61 -20.43 -5.96
CA LYS A 45 18.69 -21.19 -7.22
C LYS A 45 17.57 -22.23 -7.07
N ASP A 46 16.51 -22.31 -7.86
CA ASP A 46 16.34 -22.05 -9.28
C ASP A 46 14.89 -21.63 -9.53
N ARG A 47 14.70 -20.51 -10.24
CA ARG A 47 13.54 -20.23 -11.10
C ARG A 47 13.85 -18.94 -11.85
N LYS A 48 14.76 -19.09 -12.81
CA LYS A 48 14.94 -18.15 -13.90
C LYS A 48 14.12 -18.69 -15.05
N GLU A 49 12.87 -18.27 -15.13
CA GLU A 49 12.11 -18.28 -16.38
C GLU A 49 11.11 -17.12 -16.34
N GLU A 50 11.41 -16.15 -17.20
CA GLU A 50 10.49 -15.25 -17.91
C GLU A 50 9.86 -14.05 -17.18
N GLY A 51 10.40 -12.88 -17.49
CA GLY A 51 9.59 -11.88 -18.21
C GLY A 51 8.54 -11.11 -17.41
N GLY A 52 8.93 -10.46 -16.33
CA GLY A 52 8.14 -9.41 -15.69
C GLY A 52 8.18 -9.51 -14.18
N LYS A 53 8.56 -8.44 -13.49
CA LYS A 53 8.42 -8.34 -12.03
C LYS A 53 6.92 -8.46 -11.71
N LYS A 54 6.43 -9.68 -11.45
CA LYS A 54 5.08 -9.92 -10.95
C LYS A 54 4.96 -9.12 -9.66
N LYS A 55 4.15 -8.05 -9.67
CA LYS A 55 3.75 -7.36 -8.45
C LYS A 55 3.20 -8.45 -7.52
N GLY A 56 3.68 -8.53 -6.28
CA GLY A 56 3.24 -9.54 -5.32
C GLY A 56 1.71 -9.59 -5.18
N SER A 57 1.19 -10.65 -4.56
CA SER A 57 -0.27 -10.82 -4.41
C SER A 57 -0.90 -9.61 -3.70
N ALA A 58 -2.23 -9.46 -3.77
CA ALA A 58 -2.91 -8.40 -3.03
C ALA A 58 -2.66 -8.52 -1.52
N GLY A 59 -2.63 -9.74 -1.00
CA GLY A 59 -2.30 -10.05 0.38
C GLY A 59 -0.88 -9.63 0.76
N ASP A 60 0.14 -9.95 -0.05
CA ASP A 60 1.53 -9.56 0.26
C ASP A 60 1.69 -8.04 0.33
N ARG A 61 1.08 -7.34 -0.63
CA ARG A 61 1.09 -5.88 -0.67
C ARG A 61 0.33 -5.28 0.51
N ALA A 62 -0.83 -5.84 0.86
CA ALA A 62 -1.61 -5.40 2.01
C ALA A 62 -0.84 -5.62 3.32
N ALA A 63 -0.20 -6.77 3.48
CA ALA A 63 0.59 -7.12 4.65
C ALA A 63 1.72 -6.13 4.89
N GLN A 64 2.45 -5.74 3.83
CA GLN A 64 3.48 -4.71 3.91
C GLN A 64 2.93 -3.38 4.44
N TYR A 65 1.84 -2.87 3.84
CA TYR A 65 1.22 -1.62 4.31
C TYR A 65 0.68 -1.72 5.74
N SER A 66 0.05 -2.83 6.09
CA SER A 66 -0.50 -3.03 7.43
C SER A 66 0.60 -3.15 8.49
N GLN A 67 1.75 -3.75 8.17
CA GLN A 67 2.89 -3.83 9.08
C GLN A 67 3.46 -2.44 9.38
N GLU A 68 3.57 -1.58 8.36
CA GLU A 68 3.98 -0.19 8.57
C GLU A 68 2.99 0.56 9.46
N LEU A 69 1.68 0.41 9.23
CA LEU A 69 0.67 1.05 10.06
C LEU A 69 0.69 0.53 11.50
N LYS A 70 0.90 -0.78 11.69
CA LYS A 70 1.05 -1.39 13.02
C LYS A 70 2.18 -0.74 13.80
N SER A 71 3.35 -0.61 13.18
CA SER A 71 4.52 0.01 13.80
C SER A 71 4.32 1.51 14.06
N LYS A 72 3.76 2.26 13.11
CA LYS A 72 3.61 3.73 13.21
C LYS A 72 2.48 4.17 14.14
N LEU A 73 1.43 3.38 14.27
CA LEU A 73 0.22 3.73 15.05
C LEU A 73 0.07 2.90 16.33
N GLY A 74 0.96 1.93 16.58
CA GLY A 74 0.87 1.02 17.71
C GLY A 74 -0.43 0.21 17.69
N LEU A 75 -0.77 -0.39 16.55
CA LEU A 75 -2.02 -1.15 16.42
C LEU A 75 -1.96 -2.45 17.23
N SER A 76 -3.07 -2.81 17.89
CA SER A 76 -3.23 -4.15 18.46
C SER A 76 -3.30 -5.21 17.36
N ASP A 77 -3.15 -6.49 17.71
CA ASP A 77 -3.26 -7.58 16.75
C ASP A 77 -4.64 -7.65 16.09
N ASP A 78 -5.70 -7.42 16.85
CA ASP A 78 -7.07 -7.35 16.33
C ASP A 78 -7.27 -6.19 15.34
N GLN A 79 -6.74 -5.01 15.69
CA GLN A 79 -6.78 -3.85 14.78
C GLN A 79 -5.97 -4.13 13.51
N TYR A 80 -4.80 -4.77 13.64
CA TYR A 80 -3.94 -5.14 12.52
C TYR A 80 -4.66 -6.09 11.54
N GLN A 81 -5.33 -7.13 12.03
CA GLN A 81 -6.08 -8.05 11.16
C GLN A 81 -7.20 -7.34 10.39
N LYS A 82 -7.93 -6.43 11.06
CA LYS A 82 -8.97 -5.62 10.40
C LYS A 82 -8.37 -4.69 9.33
N VAL A 83 -7.25 -4.03 9.63
CA VAL A 83 -6.54 -3.18 8.66
C VAL A 83 -6.02 -3.99 7.48
N LEU A 84 -5.51 -5.20 7.72
CA LEU A 84 -5.07 -6.12 6.67
C LEU A 84 -6.20 -6.49 5.71
N ALA A 85 -7.38 -6.81 6.23
CA ALA A 85 -8.56 -7.10 5.42
C ALA A 85 -8.97 -5.88 4.57
N VAL A 86 -9.09 -4.70 5.18
CA VAL A 86 -9.45 -3.46 4.47
C VAL A 86 -8.42 -3.11 3.38
N ASN A 87 -7.12 -3.23 3.68
CA ASN A 87 -6.06 -2.95 2.71
C ASN A 87 -6.07 -3.96 1.55
N THR A 88 -6.31 -5.24 1.83
CA THR A 88 -6.44 -6.28 0.80
C THR A 88 -7.59 -5.95 -0.14
N GLU A 89 -8.75 -5.59 0.40
CA GLU A 89 -9.92 -5.21 -0.37
C GLU A 89 -9.66 -3.95 -1.22
N CYS A 90 -9.02 -2.93 -0.65
CA CYS A 90 -8.64 -1.72 -1.40
C CYS A 90 -7.70 -2.04 -2.56
N ILE A 91 -6.76 -2.96 -2.36
CA ILE A 91 -5.83 -3.39 -3.41
C ILE A 91 -6.57 -4.20 -4.48
N ASN A 92 -7.49 -5.09 -4.10
CA ASN A 92 -8.31 -5.84 -5.05
C ASN A 92 -9.15 -4.90 -5.92
N ARG A 93 -9.86 -3.92 -5.33
CA ARG A 93 -10.63 -2.91 -6.09
C ARG A 93 -9.75 -2.07 -7.01
N LYS A 94 -8.57 -1.68 -6.54
CA LYS A 94 -7.60 -0.94 -7.37
C LYS A 94 -7.06 -1.80 -8.51
N ASP A 95 -6.85 -3.08 -8.27
CA ASP A 95 -6.34 -4.02 -9.26
C ASP A 95 -7.39 -4.36 -10.30
N ALA A 96 -8.66 -4.51 -9.91
CA ALA A 96 -9.81 -4.68 -10.80
C ALA A 96 -10.04 -3.48 -11.73
N THR A 97 -9.62 -2.28 -11.31
CA THR A 97 -9.75 -1.05 -12.09
C THR A 97 -8.48 -0.67 -12.85
N LYS A 98 -7.42 -1.50 -12.82
CA LYS A 98 -6.19 -1.24 -13.58
C LYS A 98 -6.48 -1.21 -15.08
N GLY A 99 -6.22 -0.06 -15.70
CA GLY A 99 -6.48 0.18 -17.12
C GLY A 99 -7.64 1.14 -17.34
N ASN A 100 -8.54 1.28 -16.35
CA ASN A 100 -9.51 2.36 -16.33
C ASN A 100 -8.82 3.64 -15.85
N LYS A 101 -8.96 4.74 -16.61
CA LYS A 101 -8.43 6.07 -16.26
C LYS A 101 -9.39 6.86 -15.37
N ASP A 102 -10.52 6.27 -15.00
CA ASP A 102 -11.50 6.92 -14.15
C ASP A 102 -10.89 7.27 -12.78
N LYS A 103 -10.99 8.56 -12.44
CA LYS A 103 -10.53 9.10 -11.16
C LYS A 103 -11.53 8.76 -10.05
N SER A 104 -12.81 8.62 -10.37
CA SER A 104 -13.89 8.33 -9.41
C SER A 104 -13.59 7.07 -8.59
N ALA A 105 -13.20 5.98 -9.26
CA ALA A 105 -12.88 4.71 -8.63
C ALA A 105 -11.76 4.82 -7.59
N LYS A 106 -10.77 5.70 -7.80
CA LYS A 106 -9.69 5.91 -6.82
C LYS A 106 -10.19 6.66 -5.60
N ASP A 107 -11.05 7.65 -5.81
CA ASP A 107 -11.63 8.45 -4.74
C ASP A 107 -12.61 7.62 -3.90
N GLU A 108 -13.40 6.75 -4.53
CA GLU A 108 -14.26 5.78 -3.86
C GLU A 108 -13.47 4.79 -3.00
N ILE A 109 -12.37 4.23 -3.52
CA ILE A 109 -11.48 3.34 -2.75
C ILE A 109 -10.87 4.09 -1.56
N LYS A 110 -10.50 5.36 -1.74
CA LYS A 110 -9.96 6.20 -0.66
C LYS A 110 -11.02 6.50 0.40
N ALA A 111 -12.23 6.85 0.00
CA ALA A 111 -13.35 7.11 0.89
C ALA A 111 -13.73 5.86 1.69
N TYR A 112 -13.81 4.70 1.03
CA TYR A 112 -14.02 3.41 1.68
C TYR A 112 -12.95 3.12 2.74
N ARG A 113 -11.66 3.24 2.39
CA ARG A 113 -10.57 3.02 3.35
C ARG A 113 -10.67 3.95 4.57
N GLN A 114 -11.00 5.22 4.34
CA GLN A 114 -11.14 6.19 5.41
C GLN A 114 -12.31 5.84 6.35
N ALA A 115 -13.47 5.46 5.79
CA ALA A 115 -14.64 5.07 6.57
C ALA A 115 -14.37 3.83 7.43
N GLU A 116 -13.67 2.82 6.89
CA GLU A 116 -13.32 1.62 7.66
C GLU A 116 -12.28 1.91 8.74
N PHE A 117 -11.25 2.72 8.44
CA PHE A 117 -10.25 3.09 9.45
C PHE A 117 -10.82 3.93 10.58
N GLN A 118 -11.85 4.75 10.32
CA GLN A 118 -12.59 5.46 11.37
C GLN A 118 -13.23 4.52 12.40
N LYS A 119 -13.60 3.30 12.00
CA LYS A 119 -14.20 2.29 12.88
C LYS A 119 -13.17 1.46 13.63
N ILE A 120 -11.96 1.32 13.08
CA ILE A 120 -10.91 0.44 13.61
C ILE A 120 -9.98 1.21 14.56
N PHE A 121 -9.62 2.44 14.21
CA PHE A 121 -8.65 3.24 14.95
C PHE A 121 -9.29 4.01 16.09
N THR A 122 -8.51 4.21 17.15
CA THR A 122 -8.84 5.20 18.17
C THR A 122 -8.73 6.62 17.59
N PRO A 123 -9.37 7.63 18.21
CA PRO A 123 -9.27 9.02 17.75
C PRO A 123 -7.83 9.55 17.66
N GLN A 124 -6.96 9.12 18.60
CA GLN A 124 -5.53 9.47 18.57
C GLN A 124 -4.82 8.81 17.38
N GLN A 125 -5.06 7.53 17.14
CA GLN A 125 -4.48 6.80 15.99
C GLN A 125 -4.94 7.41 14.65
N LEU A 126 -6.21 7.85 14.55
CA LEU A 126 -6.73 8.56 13.38
C LEU A 126 -6.01 9.87 13.09
N THR A 127 -5.76 10.67 14.13
CA THR A 127 -5.03 11.94 14.00
C THR A 127 -3.61 11.72 13.47
N THR A 128 -2.92 10.71 14.02
CA THR A 128 -1.58 10.33 13.55
C THR A 128 -1.61 9.80 12.12
N TYR A 129 -2.57 8.95 11.78
CA TYR A 129 -2.76 8.44 10.43
C TYR A 129 -2.99 9.56 9.41
N GLN A 130 -3.86 10.52 9.71
CA GLN A 130 -4.10 11.68 8.84
C GLN A 130 -2.84 12.54 8.65
N SER A 131 -2.05 12.72 9.71
CA SER A 131 -0.80 13.47 9.66
C SER A 131 0.27 12.79 8.79
N LEU A 132 0.36 11.45 8.84
CA LEU A 132 1.25 10.67 7.97
C LEU A 132 0.90 10.83 6.48
N HIS A 133 -0.38 10.97 6.16
CA HIS A 133 -0.85 11.14 4.78
C HIS A 133 -0.64 12.55 4.22
N LYS A 134 -0.61 13.59 5.07
CA LYS A 134 -0.36 14.98 4.63
C LYS A 134 1.12 15.23 4.28
N LYS A 135 2.06 14.67 5.06
CA LYS A 135 3.51 14.87 4.86
C LYS A 135 4.06 14.39 3.51
N GLY A 136 3.32 13.59 2.75
CA GLY A 136 3.71 13.16 1.40
C GLY A 136 3.44 14.17 0.29
N HIS A 137 2.75 15.28 0.56
CA HIS A 137 2.36 16.26 -0.46
C HIS A 137 3.31 17.47 -0.57
N ASP A 138 4.14 17.72 0.46
CA ASP A 138 4.99 18.91 0.53
C ASP A 138 6.40 18.69 -0.05
N GLY A 139 6.71 17.51 -0.58
CA GLY A 139 8.06 17.11 -0.99
C GLY A 139 8.36 17.08 -2.50
N ASP A 140 7.37 17.35 -3.37
CA ASP A 140 7.50 17.15 -4.83
C ASP A 140 7.49 18.46 -5.66
N ASP A 141 7.56 19.63 -5.02
CA ASP A 141 7.59 20.92 -5.74
C ASP A 141 8.98 21.33 -6.27
N HIS A 142 10.02 20.50 -6.10
CA HIS A 142 11.39 20.80 -6.55
C HIS A 142 11.92 19.92 -7.70
N ARG A 143 11.08 19.17 -8.43
CA ARG A 143 11.51 18.39 -9.61
C ARG A 143 10.97 18.88 -10.96
N LYS A 144 10.55 20.14 -11.05
CA LYS A 144 10.35 20.86 -12.32
C LYS A 144 11.52 21.82 -12.59
N GLY A 145 12.68 21.28 -12.93
CA GLY A 145 13.80 22.14 -13.29
C GLY A 145 15.06 21.38 -13.68
N ASP A 146 14.96 20.42 -14.62
CA ASP A 146 16.13 19.91 -15.36
C ASP A 146 15.70 19.00 -16.54
N ARG A 147 14.69 19.44 -17.31
CA ARG A 147 14.26 18.74 -18.53
C ARG A 147 14.25 19.66 -19.75
N GLU A 148 15.11 20.67 -19.76
CA GLU A 148 15.32 21.59 -20.88
C GLU A 148 16.68 21.43 -21.58
N ASP A 149 17.43 20.33 -21.35
CA ASP A 149 18.65 20.04 -22.11
C ASP A 149 18.69 18.62 -22.69
N ARG A 150 17.66 18.29 -23.47
CA ARG A 150 17.77 17.29 -24.55
C ARG A 150 17.23 17.88 -25.85
N GLY A 151 17.71 19.08 -26.17
CA GLY A 151 17.81 19.49 -27.56
C GLY A 151 18.84 18.61 -28.27
N ASP A 152 18.52 18.21 -29.50
CA ASP A 152 19.49 17.94 -30.55
C ASP A 152 20.74 17.09 -30.22
N LYS A 153 20.58 15.76 -30.18
CA LYS A 153 21.58 14.88 -30.82
C LYS A 153 20.92 13.97 -31.83
N LYS A 154 20.68 14.56 -33.00
CA LYS A 154 20.60 13.94 -34.32
C LYS A 154 21.91 13.20 -34.62
N GLY A 155 22.14 12.08 -33.93
CA GLY A 155 23.24 11.17 -34.18
C GLY A 155 22.95 10.35 -35.43
N LYS A 156 23.37 10.86 -36.59
CA LYS A 156 23.59 10.08 -37.81
C LYS A 156 24.57 8.92 -37.52
N GLY A 157 24.06 7.79 -37.06
CA GLY A 157 24.79 6.52 -37.02
C GLY A 157 24.68 5.81 -38.36
N LYS A 158 25.42 6.29 -39.37
CA LYS A 158 25.78 5.50 -40.55
C LYS A 158 26.60 4.31 -40.07
N GLY A 159 26.17 3.09 -40.37
CA GLY A 159 26.92 1.88 -40.05
C GLY A 159 26.20 0.63 -40.52
N ARG A 160 25.99 0.53 -41.84
CA ARG A 160 25.72 -0.75 -42.50
C ARG A 160 26.94 -1.63 -42.26
N GLY A 161 26.86 -2.53 -41.29
CA GLY A 161 27.78 -3.65 -41.17
C GLY A 161 27.48 -4.62 -42.30
N GLU A 162 28.20 -4.48 -43.41
CA GLU A 162 28.35 -5.53 -44.42
C GLU A 162 29.00 -6.73 -43.74
N GLY A 163 28.17 -7.69 -43.34
CA GLY A 163 28.63 -9.03 -43.01
C GLY A 163 29.17 -9.69 -44.27
N LYS A 164 30.50 -9.73 -44.40
CA LYS A 164 31.18 -10.66 -45.30
C LYS A 164 30.72 -12.09 -45.00
N PRO A 165 30.23 -12.87 -45.98
CA PRO A 165 30.13 -14.32 -45.79
C PRO A 165 31.56 -14.88 -45.70
N LYS A 166 31.85 -15.60 -44.62
CA LYS A 166 33.00 -16.51 -44.59
C LYS A 166 32.58 -17.75 -45.38
N GLU A 167 33.12 -17.90 -46.58
CA GLU A 167 33.20 -19.19 -47.27
C GLU A 167 33.97 -20.16 -46.37
N GLY A 168 33.23 -21.09 -45.79
CA GLY A 168 33.77 -22.26 -45.10
C GLY A 168 34.04 -23.35 -46.12
N ASP A 169 35.29 -23.39 -46.57
CA ASP A 169 35.96 -24.48 -47.26
C ASP A 169 35.75 -25.79 -46.47
N SER A 170 34.91 -26.70 -46.98
CA SER A 170 34.80 -28.08 -46.50
C SER A 170 35.34 -28.99 -47.59
N LYS A 171 36.63 -29.27 -47.50
CA LYS A 171 37.27 -30.38 -48.21
C LYS A 171 36.72 -31.69 -47.66
N GLU A 172 35.89 -32.31 -48.47
CA GLU A 172 35.52 -33.72 -48.36
C GLU A 172 36.74 -34.55 -48.77
N ASN A 173 37.35 -35.21 -47.77
CA ASN A 173 38.38 -36.22 -48.00
C ASN A 173 37.67 -37.52 -48.36
N LYS A 174 38.01 -38.08 -49.52
CA LYS A 174 37.61 -39.42 -49.96
C LYS A 174 38.86 -40.27 -50.13
#